data_AF-A0A352PL14-F1
#
_entry.id   AF-A0A352PL14-F1
#
_cell.length_a   1.000
_cell.length_b   1.000
_cell.length_c   1.000
_cell.angle_alpha   90.00
_cell.angle_beta   90.00
_cell.angle_gamma   90.00
#
_symmetry.space_group_name_H-M   'P 1'
#
loop_
_entity.id
_entity.type
_entity.pdbx_description
1 polymer ?
#
loop_
_entity_poly.entity_id
_entity_poly.type
_entity_poly.pdbx_seq_one_letter_code
_entity_poly.pdbx_strand_id
1 'polypeptide(L)' 'MPSESLADVKQRDWIRACLKLGLRVETNHGKGSHVLVKHPQNGSKYTIQNDLYKILNIKIKNKLIQWGFTEDQIFEALR' A
#
# COMPACT_ATOMS: atom_id res chain seq x y z
N MET A 1 19.87 0.56 9.59
CA MET A 1 18.44 0.90 9.73
C MET A 1 17.75 -0.33 10.33
N PRO A 2 17.06 -0.23 11.48
CA PRO A 2 16.25 -1.36 11.94
C PRO A 2 15.18 -1.62 10.89
N SER A 3 15.07 -2.86 10.44
CA SER A 3 14.03 -3.27 9.49
C SER A 3 12.67 -3.05 10.15
N GLU A 4 11.99 -1.96 9.81
CA GLU A 4 10.65 -1.70 10.32
C GLU A 4 9.73 -2.87 9.93
N SER A 5 9.12 -3.48 10.96
CA SER A 5 8.36 -4.71 10.80
C SER A 5 7.03 -4.42 10.12
N LEU A 6 6.78 -5.08 8.99
CA LEU A 6 5.48 -5.05 8.33
C LEU A 6 4.45 -6.00 8.96
N ALA A 7 4.76 -6.65 10.09
CA ALA A 7 3.88 -7.66 10.68
C ALA A 7 2.55 -7.07 11.18
N ASP A 8 2.58 -5.85 11.72
CA ASP A 8 1.42 -5.22 12.37
C ASP A 8 0.72 -4.16 11.52
N VAL A 9 1.18 -3.95 10.29
CA VAL A 9 0.62 -2.95 9.36
C VAL A 9 -0.75 -3.42 8.86
N LYS A 10 -1.77 -2.59 9.09
CA LYS A 10 -3.17 -2.87 8.71
C LYS A 10 -3.52 -2.20 7.38
N GLN A 11 -4.64 -2.61 6.77
CA GLN A 11 -5.13 -2.02 5.52
C GLN A 11 -5.24 -0.49 5.60
N ARG A 12 -5.75 0.04 6.71
CA ARG A 12 -5.87 1.49 6.95
C ARG A 12 -4.54 2.24 6.89
N ASP A 13 -3.45 1.60 7.31
CA ASP A 13 -2.13 2.22 7.36
C ASP A 13 -1.57 2.30 5.94
N TRP A 14 -1.75 1.24 5.15
CA TRP A 14 -1.44 1.27 3.71
C TRP A 14 -2.29 2.26 2.92
N ILE A 15 -3.57 2.43 3.25
CA ILE A 15 -4.43 3.44 2.62
C ILE A 15 -3.84 4.83 2.83
N ARG A 16 -3.49 5.16 4.09
CA ARG A 16 -2.86 6.44 4.43
C ARG A 16 -1.52 6.61 3.73
N ALA A 17 -0.68 5.58 3.74
CA ALA A 17 0.60 5.60 3.06
C ALA A 17 0.45 5.84 1.55
N CYS A 18 -0.47 5.14 0.89
CA CYS A 18 -0.73 5.32 -0.53
C CYS A 18 -1.19 6.75 -0.86
N LEU A 19 -2.04 7.35 -0.02
CA LEU A 19 -2.45 8.75 -0.17
C LEU A 19 -1.26 9.71 -0.01
N LYS A 20 -0.39 9.50 0.99
CA LYS A 20 0.84 10.30 1.19
C LYS A 20 1.81 10.19 0.01
N LEU A 21 1.90 9.01 -0.60
CA LEU A 21 2.71 8.75 -1.80
C LEU A 21 2.08 9.31 -3.08
N GLY A 22 0.92 9.99 -3.00
CA GLY A 22 0.24 10.59 -4.15
C GLY A 22 -0.52 9.58 -5.02
N LEU A 23 -0.75 8.37 -4.54
CA LEU A 23 -1.57 7.37 -5.21
C LEU A 23 -3.05 7.66 -4.98
N ARG A 24 -3.88 7.32 -5.99
CA ARG A 24 -5.33 7.46 -5.86
C ARG A 24 -5.90 6.21 -5.18
N VAL A 25 -6.72 6.43 -4.16
CA VAL A 25 -7.35 5.34 -3.40
C VAL A 25 -8.86 5.38 -3.61
N GLU A 26 -9.42 4.24 -3.99
CA GLU A 26 -10.85 4.05 -4.23
C GLU A 26 -11.39 2.96 -3.28
N THR A 27 -12.25 3.38 -2.36
CA THR A 27 -12.86 2.52 -1.34
C THR A 27 -14.27 2.06 -1.72
N ASN A 28 -14.92 2.71 -2.70
CA ASN A 28 -16.36 2.58 -2.95
C ASN A 28 -16.73 1.47 -3.97
N HIS A 29 -15.74 0.74 -4.49
CA HIS A 29 -15.95 -0.21 -5.60
C HIS A 29 -15.41 -1.62 -5.31
N GLY A 30 -15.06 -1.94 -4.06
CA GLY A 30 -14.52 -3.24 -3.68
C GLY A 30 -15.59 -4.23 -3.23
N LYS A 31 -15.59 -5.45 -3.81
CA LYS A 31 -16.23 -6.62 -3.20
C LYS A 31 -15.49 -6.92 -1.88
N GLY A 32 -16.21 -6.99 -0.75
CA GLY A 32 -15.66 -7.47 0.52
C GLY A 32 -14.60 -6.57 1.18
N SER A 33 -14.84 -5.27 1.28
CA SER A 33 -13.96 -4.31 1.99
C SER A 33 -12.54 -4.17 1.41
N HIS A 34 -12.34 -4.60 0.16
CA HIS A 34 -11.09 -4.39 -0.57
C HIS A 34 -10.96 -2.94 -1.02
N VAL A 35 -9.73 -2.43 -1.04
CA VAL A 35 -9.42 -1.06 -1.45
C VAL A 35 -8.54 -1.06 -2.69
N LEU A 36 -8.95 -0.32 -3.71
CA LEU A 36 -8.22 -0.22 -4.97
C LEU A 36 -7.30 1.00 -4.93
N VAL A 37 -6.01 0.78 -5.20
CA VAL A 37 -5.00 1.83 -5.33
C VAL A 37 -4.60 1.94 -6.80
N LYS A 38 -4.54 3.18 -7.31
CA LYS A 38 -4.17 3.47 -8.69
C LYS A 38 -2.99 4.43 -8.76
N HIS A 39 -2.03 4.09 -9.60
CA HIS A 39 -0.92 4.97 -9.94
C HIS A 39 -1.42 6.10 -10.85
N PRO A 40 -1.14 7.38 -10.51
CA PRO A 40 -1.75 8.51 -11.20
C PRO A 40 -1.25 8.70 -12.64
N GLN A 41 -0.02 8.30 -12.95
CA GLN A 41 0.61 8.58 -14.25
C GLN A 41 0.38 7.50 -15.32
N ASN A 42 0.50 6.23 -14.94
CA ASN A 42 0.46 5.10 -15.90
C ASN A 42 -0.82 4.25 -15.78
N GLY A 43 -1.73 4.61 -14.87
CA GLY A 43 -2.99 3.90 -14.68
C GLY A 43 -2.86 2.49 -14.07
N SER A 44 -1.67 2.07 -13.62
CA SER A 44 -1.46 0.80 -12.92
C SER A 44 -2.35 0.73 -11.69
N LYS A 45 -2.87 -0.46 -11.39
CA LYS A 45 -3.79 -0.67 -10.26
C LYS A 45 -3.33 -1.82 -9.38
N TYR A 46 -3.65 -1.75 -8.11
CA TYR A 46 -3.42 -2.80 -7.13
C TYR A 46 -4.54 -2.81 -6.09
N THR A 47 -4.99 -3.99 -5.69
CA THR A 47 -6.06 -4.13 -4.70
C THR A 47 -5.48 -4.57 -3.36
N ILE A 48 -5.72 -3.79 -2.32
CA ILE A 48 -5.36 -4.10 -0.94
C ILE A 48 -6.54 -4.82 -0.28
N GLN A 49 -6.30 -6.04 0.18
CA GLN A 49 -7.28 -6.86 0.90
C GLN A 49 -7.49 -6.31 2.33
N ASN A 50 -8.63 -6.63 2.94
CA ASN A 50 -8.94 -6.17 4.31
C ASN A 50 -8.03 -6.83 5.35
N ASP A 51 -7.91 -8.16 5.29
CA ASP A 51 -7.08 -8.93 6.19
C ASP A 51 -5.68 -9.08 5.60
N LEU A 52 -4.71 -8.40 6.21
CA LEU A 52 -3.32 -8.43 5.79
C LEU A 52 -2.51 -9.29 6.74
N TYR A 53 -1.99 -10.39 6.20
CA TYR A 53 -0.94 -11.19 6.85
C TYR A 53 0.42 -10.75 6.34
N LYS A 54 1.50 -11.14 7.03
CA LYS A 54 2.90 -10.79 6.71
C LYS A 54 3.23 -10.88 5.22
N ILE A 55 2.78 -11.94 4.54
CA ILE A 55 3.03 -12.15 3.10
C ILE A 55 2.35 -11.07 2.25
N LEU A 56 1.13 -10.64 2.60
CA LEU A 56 0.40 -9.61 1.86
C LEU A 56 1.04 -8.24 2.05
N ASN A 57 1.51 -7.91 3.26
CA ASN A 57 2.23 -6.66 3.49
C ASN A 57 3.54 -6.58 2.68
N ILE A 58 4.29 -7.69 2.60
CA ILE A 58 5.48 -7.77 1.73
C ILE A 58 5.10 -7.56 0.26
N LYS A 59 3.99 -8.14 -0.21
CA LYS A 59 3.52 -7.96 -1.59
C LYS A 59 3.15 -6.50 -1.90
N ILE A 60 2.51 -5.80 -0.96
CA ILE A 60 2.18 -4.38 -1.13
C ILE A 60 3.45 -3.55 -1.23
N LYS A 61 4.41 -3.73 -0.30
CA LYS A 61 5.71 -3.04 -0.34
C LYS A 61 6.41 -3.28 -1.69
N ASN A 62 6.53 -4.54 -2.12
CA ASN A 62 7.18 -4.88 -3.38
C ASN A 62 6.47 -4.24 -4.58
N LYS A 63 5.14 -4.12 -4.54
CA LYS A 63 4.39 -3.45 -5.60
C LYS A 63 4.69 -1.96 -5.68
N LEU A 64 4.82 -1.29 -4.53
CA LEU A 64 5.21 0.12 -4.48
C LEU A 64 6.66 0.33 -4.97
N ILE A 65 7.57 -0.58 -4.63
CA ILE A 65 8.94 -0.57 -5.18
C ILE A 65 8.91 -0.74 -6.71
N GLN A 66 8.10 -1.66 -7.23
CA GLN A 66 7.89 -1.80 -8.69
C GLN A 66 7.29 -0.55 -9.35
N TRP A 67 6.60 0.29 -8.58
CA TRP A 67 6.07 1.57 -9.03
C TRP A 67 7.06 2.74 -8.87
N GLY A 68 8.28 2.47 -8.39
CA GLY A 68 9.37 3.42 -8.33
C GLY A 68 9.54 4.13 -6.98
N PHE A 69 8.78 3.74 -5.95
CA PHE A 69 8.97 4.26 -4.60
C PHE A 69 10.15 3.58 -3.90
N THR A 70 10.98 4.34 -3.20
CA THR A 70 12.06 3.76 -2.39
C THR A 70 11.51 3.17 -1.09
N GLU A 71 12.26 2.28 -0.44
CA GLU A 71 11.86 1.74 0.86
C GLU A 71 11.65 2.86 1.90
N ASP A 72 12.56 3.83 1.94
CA ASP A 72 12.47 4.95 2.88
C ASP A 72 11.20 5.78 2.68
N GLN A 73 10.81 6.05 1.44
CA GLN A 73 9.55 6.75 1.14
C GLN A 73 8.33 5.95 1.62
N ILE A 74 8.36 4.64 1.44
CA ILE A 74 7.26 3.75 1.85
C ILE A 74 7.14 3.73 3.38
N PHE A 75 8.26 3.58 4.10
CA PHE A 75 8.26 3.55 5.55
C PHE A 75 7.89 4.90 6.16
N GLU A 76 8.37 6.01 5.60
CA GLU A 76 7.96 7.35 6.03
C GLU A 76 6.47 7.60 5.79
N ALA A 77 5.91 7.05 4.71
CA ALA A 77 4.47 7.12 4.46
C ALA A 77 3.64 6.24 5.42
N LEU A 78 4.23 5.18 5.99
CA LEU A 78 3.60 4.29 6.96
C LEU A 78 3.64 4.80 8.40
N ARG A 79 4.51 5.77 8.71
CA ARG A 79 4.52 6.51 9.99
C ARG A 79 3.35 7.49 10.09
#